data_AF-A0A1W5XUQ3-F1
#
_entry.id   AF-A0A1W5XUQ3-F1
#
_cell.length_a   1.000
_cell.length_b   1.000
_cell.length_c   1.000
_cell.angle_alpha   90.00
_cell.angle_beta   90.00
_cell.angle_gamma   90.00
#
_symmetry.space_group_name_H-M   'P 1'
#
loop_
_entity.id
_entity.type
_entity.pdbx_description
1 polymer ?
#
loop_
_entity_poly.entity_id
_entity_poly.type
_entity_poly.pdbx_seq_one_letter_code
_entity_poly.pdbx_strand_id
1 'polypeptide(L)'
;MPPVYRSARTTAWRPADALASHTAPYRVLPFPEQWRDAVLTLCNAPRVAAGKEPWKTAPTWRLEQVLQAFAPDVLALPRPFHDRDPGAPAHWLCAPADLPDPLPGPVLDTVLKHWLRDLRPEPEYRGLLKETIAELAAHPPRWETVHHELLPRDVPTDGGTARPSPHQYSLSPDWLARRILALGPYLYDGGQLIFRAMPRGPRDQGAQLVSEPIRFPGPDEKQDSWWSVTLSITLQTVPFDPLPRFNLRWSVRRWATRTNAKTGRLRLPWGASTTVLLRPRRPFLPGTPRSERFAVAALERYWDKDRGEKGDFADRWRAGGPAAMLAGLPLGEPFPDADAILTDPASWLRDDARAGILYRTAMGRHDVGPGFMAHQLSQLTAWAEGALTSELRRAPDLSLIDRGTPANIPKGGKETVEAERCAQRRLATAYALDALDGVARQGGAPVLEARLLWQSPRLRDAALASLGELLGLKGDGGSFTAQQYDDATAGAPVVHEWSAPELTVRVHCMRPLVALGDRTADSLLAPLTCPPAPISRTSR
;
A
#
# COMPACT_ATOMS: atom_id res chain seq x y z
N MET A 1 -1.53 -3.90 34.89
CA MET A 1 -1.41 -4.98 33.91
C MET A 1 -2.08 -4.52 32.62
N PRO A 2 -1.38 -3.73 31.80
CA PRO A 2 -1.67 -3.74 30.37
C PRO A 2 -1.68 -5.20 29.88
N PRO A 3 -2.47 -5.54 28.85
CA PRO A 3 -2.37 -6.86 28.24
C PRO A 3 -0.91 -7.08 27.82
N VAL A 4 -0.26 -8.06 28.45
CA VAL A 4 1.08 -8.49 28.05
C VAL A 4 0.89 -9.35 26.82
N TYR A 5 1.10 -8.76 25.64
CA TYR A 5 1.06 -9.50 24.39
C TYR A 5 2.25 -10.47 24.35
N ARG A 6 1.98 -11.77 24.53
CA ARG A 6 3.01 -12.83 24.47
C ARG A 6 3.32 -13.28 23.04
N SER A 7 2.41 -12.99 22.11
CA SER A 7 2.55 -13.33 20.70
C SER A 7 1.96 -12.26 19.80
N ALA A 8 2.49 -12.18 18.58
CA ALA A 8 1.97 -11.39 17.48
C ALA A 8 1.56 -12.34 16.34
N ARG A 9 0.27 -12.33 16.00
CA ARG A 9 -0.24 -13.07 14.84
C ARG A 9 0.33 -12.46 13.57
N THR A 10 0.85 -13.31 12.69
CA THR A 10 1.41 -12.88 11.41
C THR A 10 0.31 -12.77 10.35
N THR A 11 0.43 -11.77 9.47
CA THR A 11 -0.35 -11.68 8.23
C THR A 11 0.46 -12.27 7.08
N ALA A 12 0.95 -13.50 7.28
CA ALA A 12 1.77 -14.18 6.28
C ALA A 12 1.35 -15.64 6.14
N TRP A 13 1.45 -16.15 4.92
CA TRP A 13 1.26 -17.56 4.59
C TRP A 13 2.58 -18.16 4.11
N ARG A 14 2.74 -19.46 4.22
CA ARG A 14 3.90 -20.19 3.73
C ARG A 14 3.47 -21.56 3.19
N PRO A 15 4.29 -22.21 2.35
CA PRO A 15 4.10 -23.63 2.02
C PRO A 15 3.87 -24.48 3.28
N ALA A 16 3.00 -25.47 3.18
CA ALA A 16 2.67 -26.38 4.29
C ALA A 16 3.95 -27.07 4.81
N ASP A 17 4.77 -27.56 3.89
CA ASP A 17 6.08 -28.14 4.12
C ASP A 17 7.00 -27.84 2.91
N ALA A 18 8.21 -28.41 2.92
CA ALA A 18 9.20 -28.22 1.86
C ALA A 18 8.91 -29.00 0.57
N LEU A 19 7.94 -29.93 0.59
CA LEU A 19 7.53 -30.73 -0.56
C LEU A 19 6.26 -30.18 -1.22
N ALA A 20 5.56 -29.24 -0.57
CA ALA A 20 4.40 -28.57 -1.11
C ALA A 20 4.73 -27.90 -2.45
N SER A 21 4.12 -28.41 -3.52
CA SER A 21 4.25 -27.88 -4.88
C SER A 21 2.86 -27.64 -5.43
N HIS A 22 2.75 -26.60 -6.26
CA HIS A 22 1.54 -26.30 -6.99
C HIS A 22 1.96 -25.80 -8.37
N THR A 23 1.43 -26.42 -9.42
CA THR A 23 1.72 -26.07 -10.81
C THR A 23 0.41 -25.74 -11.51
N ALA A 24 0.39 -24.68 -12.31
CA ALA A 24 -0.80 -24.25 -13.03
C ALA A 24 -0.48 -23.87 -14.49
N PRO A 25 -1.42 -24.07 -15.43
CA PRO A 25 -1.25 -23.70 -16.82
C PRO A 25 -1.43 -22.18 -17.04
N TYR A 26 -0.53 -21.59 -17.82
CA TYR A 26 -0.57 -20.21 -18.27
C TYR A 26 -0.36 -20.13 -19.78
N ARG A 27 -1.07 -19.19 -20.43
CA ARG A 27 -0.73 -18.73 -21.77
C ARG A 27 0.43 -17.75 -21.65
N VAL A 28 1.50 -17.99 -22.38
CA VAL A 28 2.73 -17.18 -22.34
C VAL A 28 3.11 -16.67 -23.72
N LEU A 29 3.70 -15.48 -23.77
CA LEU A 29 4.34 -14.91 -24.95
C LEU A 29 5.79 -14.60 -24.59
N PRO A 30 6.77 -14.99 -25.43
CA PRO A 30 8.17 -14.63 -25.19
C PRO A 30 8.41 -13.13 -25.43
N PHE A 31 9.57 -12.62 -25.01
CA PHE A 31 9.94 -11.22 -25.26
C PHE A 31 10.11 -10.91 -26.76
N PRO A 32 9.94 -9.64 -27.19
CA PRO A 32 9.92 -9.30 -28.61
C PRO A 32 11.20 -9.64 -29.38
N GLU A 33 12.35 -9.52 -28.74
CA GLU A 33 13.63 -9.90 -29.37
C GLU A 33 13.79 -11.41 -29.61
N GLN A 34 12.91 -12.25 -29.06
CA GLN A 34 12.88 -13.68 -29.33
C GLN A 34 11.91 -14.05 -30.46
N TRP A 35 11.14 -13.09 -31.00
CA TRP A 35 10.22 -13.36 -32.10
C TRP A 35 10.94 -13.39 -33.44
N ARG A 36 11.63 -12.29 -33.76
CA ARG A 36 12.37 -12.05 -35.01
C ARG A 36 13.47 -11.01 -34.78
N ASP A 37 14.60 -11.18 -35.44
CA ASP A 37 15.71 -10.23 -35.41
C ASP A 37 15.29 -8.84 -35.95
N ALA A 38 14.33 -8.80 -36.88
CA ALA A 38 13.79 -7.57 -37.45
C ALA A 38 13.24 -6.58 -36.40
N VAL A 39 12.71 -7.08 -35.27
CA VAL A 39 12.24 -6.20 -34.18
C VAL A 39 13.42 -5.43 -33.57
N LEU A 40 14.54 -6.12 -33.30
CA LEU A 40 15.76 -5.46 -32.82
C LEU A 40 16.39 -4.59 -33.89
N THR A 41 16.37 -5.00 -35.17
CA THR A 41 16.84 -4.18 -36.29
C THR A 41 16.10 -2.85 -36.36
N LEU A 42 14.76 -2.86 -36.30
CA LEU A 42 13.93 -1.65 -36.25
C LEU A 42 14.27 -0.78 -35.02
N CYS A 43 14.42 -1.40 -33.85
CA CYS A 43 14.80 -0.70 -32.63
C CYS A 43 16.22 -0.11 -32.70
N ASN A 44 17.14 -0.70 -33.46
CA ASN A 44 18.53 -0.28 -33.48
C ASN A 44 18.88 0.63 -34.66
N ALA A 45 18.05 0.74 -35.68
CA ALA A 45 18.30 1.56 -36.87
C ALA A 45 18.88 2.98 -36.59
N PRO A 46 18.23 3.84 -35.77
CA PRO A 46 18.79 5.17 -35.47
C PRO A 46 20.07 5.12 -34.61
N ARG A 47 20.24 4.08 -33.80
CA ARG A 47 21.43 3.92 -32.94
C ARG A 47 22.65 3.54 -33.77
N VAL A 48 22.47 2.58 -34.66
CA VAL A 48 23.51 2.11 -35.60
C VAL A 48 23.91 3.25 -36.53
N ALA A 49 22.94 3.99 -37.09
CA ALA A 49 23.22 5.18 -37.90
C ALA A 49 24.03 6.25 -37.14
N ALA A 50 23.80 6.38 -35.83
CA ALA A 50 24.53 7.30 -34.95
C ALA A 50 25.83 6.71 -34.36
N GLY A 51 26.29 5.52 -34.79
CA GLY A 51 27.49 4.86 -34.26
C GLY A 51 27.40 4.46 -32.79
N LYS A 52 26.19 4.30 -32.24
CA LYS A 52 25.94 3.94 -30.85
C LYS A 52 25.80 2.43 -30.69
N GLU A 53 26.18 1.92 -29.52
CA GLU A 53 26.02 0.49 -29.19
C GLU A 53 24.55 0.05 -29.35
N PRO A 54 24.27 -1.05 -30.10
CA PRO A 54 22.93 -1.54 -30.29
C PRO A 54 22.34 -2.10 -29.00
N TRP A 55 21.04 -1.92 -28.82
CA TRP A 55 20.29 -2.58 -27.76
C TRP A 55 20.22 -4.08 -28.02
N LYS A 56 20.37 -4.85 -26.94
CA LYS A 56 20.16 -6.31 -26.91
C LYS A 56 18.70 -6.69 -26.67
N THR A 57 17.86 -5.75 -26.25
CA THR A 57 16.46 -5.98 -25.90
C THR A 57 15.57 -4.88 -26.47
N ALA A 58 14.36 -5.24 -26.89
CA ALA A 58 13.38 -4.27 -27.37
C ALA A 58 12.72 -3.54 -26.19
N PRO A 59 12.48 -2.21 -26.27
CA PRO A 59 11.77 -1.48 -25.22
C PRO A 59 10.28 -1.85 -25.22
N THR A 60 9.80 -2.43 -24.12
CA THR A 60 8.43 -2.95 -23.96
C THR A 60 7.50 -2.04 -23.16
N TRP A 61 8.05 -1.04 -22.46
CA TRP A 61 7.33 -0.25 -21.45
C TRP A 61 6.07 0.46 -21.97
N ARG A 62 6.05 0.90 -23.24
CA ARG A 62 4.86 1.50 -23.87
C ARG A 62 3.76 0.47 -24.09
N LEU A 63 4.12 -0.69 -24.63
CA LEU A 63 3.20 -1.79 -24.86
C LEU A 63 2.63 -2.31 -23.52
N GLU A 64 3.47 -2.42 -22.48
CA GLU A 64 3.02 -2.80 -21.14
C GLU A 64 2.00 -1.80 -20.56
N GLN A 65 2.19 -0.49 -20.75
CA GLN A 65 1.20 0.53 -20.34
C GLN A 65 -0.13 0.36 -21.08
N VAL A 66 -0.10 0.04 -22.37
CA VAL A 66 -1.30 -0.22 -23.17
C VAL A 66 -2.01 -1.48 -22.68
N LEU A 67 -1.28 -2.56 -22.42
CA LEU A 67 -1.86 -3.81 -21.92
C LEU A 67 -2.46 -3.61 -20.52
N GLN A 68 -1.81 -2.89 -19.61
CA GLN A 68 -2.38 -2.57 -18.31
C GLN A 68 -3.69 -1.75 -18.39
N ALA A 69 -3.85 -0.94 -19.44
CA ALA A 69 -5.06 -0.14 -19.62
C ALA A 69 -6.18 -0.86 -20.37
N PHE A 70 -5.83 -1.78 -21.30
CA PHE A 70 -6.79 -2.33 -22.25
C PHE A 70 -6.94 -3.85 -22.22
N ALA A 71 -5.97 -4.57 -21.65
CA ALA A 71 -6.00 -6.02 -21.43
C ALA A 71 -5.43 -6.34 -20.03
N PRO A 72 -6.05 -5.85 -18.94
CA PRO A 72 -5.46 -5.89 -17.59
C PRO A 72 -5.30 -7.30 -17.01
N ASP A 73 -5.87 -8.33 -17.63
CA ASP A 73 -5.65 -9.74 -17.31
C ASP A 73 -4.30 -10.27 -17.83
N VAL A 74 -3.61 -9.53 -18.71
CA VAL A 74 -2.26 -9.84 -19.16
C VAL A 74 -1.25 -9.33 -18.13
N LEU A 75 -0.53 -10.26 -17.50
CA LEU A 75 0.57 -10.00 -16.59
C LEU A 75 1.87 -9.84 -17.36
N ALA A 76 2.64 -8.80 -17.08
CA ALA A 76 3.98 -8.62 -17.63
C ALA A 76 5.03 -9.07 -16.61
N LEU A 77 5.75 -10.15 -16.93
CA LEU A 77 6.86 -10.66 -16.14
C LEU A 77 8.12 -9.81 -16.33
N PRO A 78 8.96 -9.67 -15.29
CA PRO A 78 10.24 -9.02 -15.42
C PRO A 78 11.14 -9.79 -16.39
N ARG A 79 11.99 -9.04 -17.11
CA ARG A 79 13.08 -9.64 -17.87
C ARG A 79 14.01 -10.38 -16.91
N PRO A 80 14.40 -11.64 -17.21
CA PRO A 80 15.37 -12.34 -16.38
C PRO A 80 16.72 -11.61 -16.45
N PHE A 81 17.39 -11.46 -15.30
CA PHE A 81 18.72 -10.88 -15.20
C PHE A 81 19.77 -11.99 -15.16
N HIS A 82 20.74 -11.94 -16.08
CA HIS A 82 22.05 -12.63 -16.14
C HIS A 82 22.16 -14.15 -15.90
N ASP A 83 21.33 -14.78 -15.08
CA ASP A 83 21.32 -16.23 -14.79
C ASP A 83 20.19 -16.90 -15.55
N ARG A 84 20.46 -17.27 -16.80
CA ARG A 84 19.55 -18.09 -17.60
C ARG A 84 20.25 -19.41 -17.92
N ASP A 85 19.52 -20.51 -17.77
CA ASP A 85 19.90 -21.76 -18.41
C ASP A 85 19.96 -21.52 -19.92
N PRO A 86 21.12 -21.72 -20.57
CA PRO A 86 21.25 -21.57 -22.01
C PRO A 86 20.19 -22.42 -22.73
N GLY A 87 19.20 -21.77 -23.35
CA GLY A 87 18.16 -22.42 -24.16
C GLY A 87 16.73 -22.39 -23.63
N ALA A 88 16.47 -22.07 -22.35
CA ALA A 88 15.09 -22.06 -21.81
C ALA A 88 14.34 -20.77 -22.19
N PRO A 89 13.24 -20.76 -22.98
CA PRO A 89 12.55 -19.55 -23.44
C PRO A 89 12.16 -18.61 -22.28
N ALA A 90 12.45 -17.31 -22.41
CA ALA A 90 12.07 -16.34 -21.38
C ALA A 90 10.68 -15.80 -21.67
N HIS A 91 9.73 -16.08 -20.78
CA HIS A 91 8.34 -15.64 -20.90
C HIS A 91 8.20 -14.19 -20.42
N TRP A 92 7.46 -13.41 -21.20
CA TRP A 92 7.21 -12.00 -20.93
C TRP A 92 5.77 -11.75 -20.52
N LEU A 93 4.83 -11.94 -21.45
CA LEU A 93 3.42 -11.76 -21.16
C LEU A 93 2.85 -13.10 -20.71
N CYS A 94 2.04 -13.08 -19.67
CA CYS A 94 1.42 -14.27 -19.12
C CYS A 94 -0.05 -14.00 -18.80
N ALA A 95 -0.90 -14.99 -19.03
CA ALA A 95 -2.30 -14.97 -18.61
C ALA A 95 -2.69 -16.37 -18.11
N PRO A 96 -3.44 -16.51 -17.01
CA PRO A 96 -3.94 -17.81 -16.57
C PRO A 96 -4.71 -18.52 -17.69
N ALA A 97 -4.43 -19.81 -17.93
CA ALA A 97 -5.03 -20.53 -19.05
C ALA A 97 -6.54 -20.82 -18.85
N ASP A 98 -7.01 -20.79 -17.61
CA ASP A 98 -8.41 -20.94 -17.19
C ASP A 98 -9.27 -19.71 -17.51
N LEU A 99 -8.66 -18.55 -17.76
CA LEU A 99 -9.38 -17.36 -18.21
C LEU A 99 -9.61 -17.38 -19.73
N PRO A 100 -10.64 -16.68 -20.25
CA PRO A 100 -10.75 -16.40 -21.68
C PRO A 100 -9.47 -15.73 -22.21
N ASP A 101 -9.13 -15.97 -23.48
CA ASP A 101 -7.94 -15.36 -24.10
C ASP A 101 -8.04 -13.83 -23.99
N PRO A 102 -7.18 -13.17 -23.19
CA PRO A 102 -7.29 -11.74 -22.93
C PRO A 102 -6.88 -10.90 -24.14
N LEU A 103 -6.16 -11.49 -25.11
CA LEU A 103 -5.69 -10.81 -26.30
C LEU A 103 -5.66 -11.77 -27.49
N PRO A 104 -6.84 -12.03 -28.11
CA PRO A 104 -6.95 -12.92 -29.27
C PRO A 104 -6.04 -12.50 -30.41
N GLY A 105 -5.56 -13.46 -31.21
CA GLY A 105 -4.57 -13.26 -32.28
C GLY A 105 -4.77 -12.01 -33.14
N PRO A 106 -5.95 -11.76 -33.74
CA PRO A 106 -6.19 -10.56 -34.54
C PRO A 106 -6.04 -9.23 -33.77
N VAL A 107 -6.40 -9.24 -32.48
CA VAL A 107 -6.24 -8.08 -31.59
C VAL A 107 -4.76 -7.91 -31.23
N LEU A 108 -4.06 -9.00 -30.88
CA LEU A 108 -2.62 -9.00 -30.64
C LEU A 108 -1.86 -8.42 -31.84
N ASP A 109 -2.11 -8.92 -33.04
CA ASP A 109 -1.49 -8.44 -34.29
C ASP A 109 -1.71 -6.94 -34.49
N THR A 110 -2.93 -6.46 -34.19
CA THR A 110 -3.29 -5.05 -34.32
C THR A 110 -2.53 -4.19 -33.30
N VAL A 111 -2.47 -4.62 -32.04
CA VAL A 111 -1.73 -3.92 -30.99
C VAL A 111 -0.23 -3.91 -31.28
N LEU A 112 0.34 -5.02 -31.74
CA LEU A 112 1.76 -5.12 -32.10
C LEU A 112 2.12 -4.21 -33.28
N LYS A 113 1.28 -4.15 -34.32
CA LYS A 113 1.47 -3.21 -35.45
C LYS A 113 1.53 -1.75 -34.99
N HIS A 114 0.70 -1.38 -34.02
CA HIS A 114 0.70 -0.02 -33.46
C HIS A 114 1.90 0.23 -32.55
N TRP A 115 2.30 -0.76 -31.76
CA TRP A 115 3.53 -0.67 -30.99
C TRP A 115 4.78 -0.51 -31.87
N LEU A 116 4.91 -1.23 -32.98
CA LEU A 116 6.04 -1.08 -33.91
C LEU A 116 6.07 0.33 -34.55
N ARG A 117 4.90 0.91 -34.85
CA ARG A 117 4.78 2.31 -35.29
C ARG A 117 5.18 3.31 -34.21
N ASP A 118 4.81 3.06 -32.95
CA ASP A 118 5.20 3.88 -31.78
C ASP A 118 6.70 3.78 -31.49
N LEU A 119 7.33 2.64 -31.77
CA LEU A 119 8.78 2.49 -31.67
C LEU A 119 9.50 3.40 -32.67
N ARG A 120 9.04 3.48 -33.92
CA ARG A 120 9.67 4.27 -34.99
C ARG A 120 8.64 5.07 -35.78
N PRO A 121 8.16 6.21 -35.23
CA PRO A 121 7.19 7.06 -35.92
C PRO A 121 7.79 7.86 -37.07
N GLU A 122 9.13 7.96 -37.16
CA GLU A 122 9.83 8.82 -38.11
C GLU A 122 9.63 8.35 -39.57
N PRO A 123 9.37 9.28 -40.52
CA PRO A 123 9.09 8.93 -41.91
C PRO A 123 10.18 8.13 -42.62
N GLU A 124 11.45 8.35 -42.26
CA GLU A 124 12.62 7.68 -42.83
C GLU A 124 12.65 6.16 -42.56
N TYR A 125 12.07 5.69 -41.45
CA TYR A 125 12.01 4.26 -41.12
C TYR A 125 10.76 3.55 -41.66
N ARG A 126 9.90 4.23 -42.44
CA ARG A 126 8.64 3.64 -42.94
C ARG A 126 8.85 2.38 -43.78
N GLY A 127 9.92 2.30 -44.57
CA GLY A 127 10.27 1.12 -45.34
C GLY A 127 10.58 -0.07 -44.44
N LEU A 128 11.56 0.10 -43.55
CA LEU A 128 11.96 -0.90 -42.56
C LEU A 128 10.79 -1.34 -41.65
N LEU A 129 9.92 -0.39 -41.27
CA LEU A 129 8.71 -0.69 -40.50
C LEU A 129 7.73 -1.59 -41.27
N LYS A 130 7.51 -1.33 -42.57
CA LYS A 130 6.65 -2.19 -43.40
C LYS A 130 7.22 -3.59 -43.53
N GLU A 131 8.53 -3.72 -43.75
CA GLU A 131 9.24 -5.00 -43.80
C GLU A 131 9.12 -5.76 -42.48
N THR A 132 9.38 -5.09 -41.35
CA THR A 132 9.26 -5.67 -40.00
C THR A 132 7.83 -6.18 -39.73
N ILE A 133 6.82 -5.38 -40.11
CA ILE A 133 5.41 -5.79 -39.96
C ILE A 133 5.09 -7.00 -40.85
N ALA A 134 5.59 -7.04 -42.09
CA ALA A 134 5.36 -8.15 -43.00
C ALA A 134 6.00 -9.45 -42.51
N GLU A 135 7.22 -9.38 -41.98
CA GLU A 135 7.93 -10.54 -41.43
C GLU A 135 7.23 -11.10 -40.19
N LEU A 136 6.78 -10.21 -39.28
CA LEU A 136 5.97 -10.62 -38.14
C LEU A 136 4.60 -11.16 -38.56
N ALA A 137 3.97 -10.61 -39.60
CA ALA A 137 2.71 -11.14 -40.10
C ALA A 137 2.85 -12.54 -40.73
N ALA A 138 3.99 -12.82 -41.37
CA ALA A 138 4.29 -14.15 -41.92
C ALA A 138 4.49 -15.19 -40.81
N HIS A 139 4.99 -14.77 -39.65
CA HIS A 139 5.23 -15.63 -38.49
C HIS A 139 4.83 -14.91 -37.19
N PRO A 140 3.53 -14.77 -36.92
CA PRO A 140 3.06 -13.99 -35.78
C PRO A 140 3.47 -14.65 -34.47
N PRO A 141 3.85 -13.88 -33.44
CA PRO A 141 4.10 -14.44 -32.13
C PRO A 141 2.80 -15.05 -31.59
N ARG A 142 2.88 -16.27 -31.06
CA ARG A 142 1.71 -17.03 -30.60
C ARG A 142 1.76 -17.24 -29.10
N TRP A 143 0.58 -17.21 -28.49
CA TRP A 143 0.40 -17.69 -27.12
C TRP A 143 0.70 -19.19 -27.07
N GLU A 144 1.62 -19.57 -26.19
CA GLU A 144 1.92 -20.97 -25.89
C GLU A 144 1.37 -21.32 -24.51
N THR A 145 0.88 -22.54 -24.32
CA THR A 145 0.44 -22.98 -22.99
C THR A 145 1.61 -23.65 -22.28
N VAL A 146 2.05 -23.06 -21.19
CA VAL A 146 3.14 -23.58 -20.35
C VAL A 146 2.65 -23.77 -18.92
N HIS A 147 3.13 -24.82 -18.27
CA HIS A 147 2.88 -25.06 -16.85
C HIS A 147 3.94 -24.35 -16.01
N HIS A 148 3.53 -23.38 -15.19
CA HIS A 148 4.41 -22.70 -14.27
C HIS A 148 4.22 -23.25 -12.85
N GLU A 149 5.34 -23.57 -12.21
CA GLU A 149 5.36 -23.87 -10.78
C GLU A 149 5.16 -22.59 -9.97
N LEU A 150 4.13 -22.56 -9.12
CA LEU A 150 3.69 -21.44 -8.30
C LEU A 150 4.16 -21.53 -6.85
N LEU A 151 4.45 -22.72 -6.33
CA LEU A 151 5.08 -22.88 -5.02
C LEU A 151 6.50 -23.43 -5.23
N PRO A 152 7.54 -22.84 -4.63
CA PRO A 152 8.89 -23.27 -4.91
C PRO A 152 9.14 -24.68 -4.41
N ARG A 153 9.68 -25.50 -5.32
CA ARG A 153 10.26 -26.81 -5.04
C ARG A 153 11.79 -26.80 -5.10
N ASP A 154 12.36 -25.66 -5.48
CA ASP A 154 13.80 -25.49 -5.64
C ASP A 154 14.56 -25.75 -4.34
N VAL A 155 15.73 -26.37 -4.48
CA VAL A 155 16.65 -26.58 -3.36
C VAL A 155 17.00 -25.22 -2.75
N PRO A 156 16.89 -25.05 -1.43
CA PRO A 156 17.34 -23.83 -0.77
C PRO A 156 18.79 -23.51 -1.15
N THR A 157 19.17 -22.23 -1.09
CA THR A 157 20.57 -21.83 -1.20
C THR A 157 21.43 -22.58 -0.17
N ASP A 158 22.75 -22.63 -0.36
CA ASP A 158 23.69 -23.21 0.63
C ASP A 158 23.49 -22.65 2.06
N GLY A 159 23.05 -21.39 2.16
CA GLY A 159 22.68 -20.74 3.42
C GLY A 159 21.29 -21.11 3.96
N GLY A 160 20.62 -22.14 3.44
CA GLY A 160 19.30 -22.59 3.87
C GLY A 160 18.13 -21.66 3.54
N THR A 161 18.35 -20.58 2.78
CA THR A 161 17.30 -19.63 2.37
C THR A 161 16.53 -20.14 1.16
N ALA A 162 15.21 -20.01 1.15
CA ALA A 162 14.36 -20.31 -0.01
C ALA A 162 14.87 -19.59 -1.28
N ARG A 163 14.82 -20.26 -2.43
CA ARG A 163 15.23 -19.71 -3.73
C ARG A 163 14.08 -19.75 -4.74
N PRO A 164 13.05 -18.88 -4.63
CA PRO A 164 11.97 -18.85 -5.60
C PRO A 164 12.46 -18.47 -7.00
N SER A 165 11.91 -19.12 -8.02
CA SER A 165 12.12 -18.77 -9.42
C SER A 165 11.55 -17.38 -9.76
N PRO A 166 12.14 -16.62 -10.71
CA PRO A 166 11.75 -15.23 -10.99
C PRO A 166 10.25 -15.01 -11.28
N HIS A 167 9.60 -15.93 -11.99
CA HIS A 167 8.16 -15.82 -12.30
C HIS A 167 7.27 -15.94 -11.06
N GLN A 168 7.73 -16.64 -10.00
CA GLN A 168 6.95 -16.88 -8.79
C GLN A 168 6.67 -15.59 -8.01
N TYR A 169 7.54 -14.58 -8.11
CA TYR A 169 7.31 -13.27 -7.48
C TYR A 169 6.09 -12.52 -8.07
N SER A 170 5.65 -12.89 -9.28
CA SER A 170 4.47 -12.29 -9.93
C SER A 170 3.29 -13.26 -9.99
N LEU A 171 3.51 -14.48 -10.49
CA LEU A 171 2.43 -15.45 -10.74
C LEU A 171 1.85 -16.05 -9.45
N SER A 172 2.67 -16.31 -8.44
CA SER A 172 2.19 -16.95 -7.21
C SER A 172 1.32 -16.02 -6.37
N PRO A 173 1.70 -14.74 -6.15
CA PRO A 173 0.80 -13.76 -5.56
C PRO A 173 -0.47 -13.51 -6.38
N ASP A 174 -0.40 -13.49 -7.71
CA ASP A 174 -1.59 -13.33 -8.56
C ASP A 174 -2.57 -14.51 -8.43
N TRP A 175 -2.05 -15.74 -8.43
CA TRP A 175 -2.84 -16.93 -8.17
C TRP A 175 -3.54 -16.87 -6.81
N LEU A 176 -2.84 -16.47 -5.74
CA LEU A 176 -3.46 -16.25 -4.43
C LEU A 176 -4.53 -15.16 -4.46
N ALA A 177 -4.26 -14.05 -5.15
CA ALA A 177 -5.22 -12.97 -5.31
C ALA A 177 -6.51 -13.44 -5.99
N ARG A 178 -6.41 -14.25 -7.07
CA ARG A 178 -7.57 -14.85 -7.74
C ARG A 178 -8.35 -15.78 -6.82
N ARG A 179 -7.68 -16.59 -6.00
CA ARG A 179 -8.34 -17.45 -5.01
C ARG A 179 -9.08 -16.64 -3.94
N ILE A 180 -8.50 -15.55 -3.47
CA ILE A 180 -9.17 -14.64 -2.51
C ILE A 180 -10.39 -13.99 -3.16
N LEU A 181 -10.29 -13.56 -4.43
CA LEU A 181 -11.44 -13.02 -5.16
C LEU A 181 -12.57 -14.05 -5.34
N ALA A 182 -12.23 -15.33 -5.49
CA ALA A 182 -13.20 -16.41 -5.59
C ALA A 182 -14.00 -16.67 -4.29
N LEU A 183 -13.58 -16.12 -3.15
CA LEU A 183 -14.37 -16.16 -1.90
C LEU A 183 -15.63 -15.28 -1.95
N GLY A 184 -15.73 -14.39 -2.94
CA GLY A 184 -16.79 -13.40 -3.02
C GLY A 184 -16.55 -12.17 -2.14
N PRO A 185 -17.56 -11.30 -1.94
CA PRO A 185 -17.41 -10.07 -1.16
C PRO A 185 -17.08 -10.34 0.32
N TYR A 186 -16.30 -9.45 0.93
CA TYR A 186 -16.12 -9.46 2.39
C TYR A 186 -17.28 -8.71 3.05
N LEU A 187 -18.03 -9.41 3.91
CA LEU A 187 -19.17 -8.85 4.63
C LEU A 187 -18.70 -8.21 5.95
N TYR A 188 -19.23 -7.02 6.27
CA TYR A 188 -19.02 -6.33 7.53
C TYR A 188 -20.29 -5.57 7.95
N ASP A 189 -20.36 -5.07 9.19
CA ASP A 189 -21.58 -4.45 9.73
C ASP A 189 -22.11 -3.26 8.91
N GLY A 190 -21.22 -2.58 8.18
CA GLY A 190 -21.57 -1.44 7.33
C GLY A 190 -21.78 -1.78 5.84
N GLY A 191 -21.84 -3.07 5.46
CA GLY A 191 -22.11 -3.49 4.09
C GLY A 191 -21.18 -4.60 3.59
N GLN A 192 -20.70 -4.47 2.35
CA GLN A 192 -19.80 -5.44 1.74
C GLN A 192 -18.66 -4.76 1.00
N LEU A 193 -17.50 -5.40 0.98
CA LEU A 193 -16.35 -4.99 0.18
C LEU A 193 -16.21 -5.94 -1.01
N ILE A 194 -16.44 -5.41 -2.20
CA ILE A 194 -16.16 -6.11 -3.46
C ILE A 194 -14.74 -5.75 -3.88
N PHE A 195 -13.87 -6.75 -3.93
CA PHE A 195 -12.48 -6.57 -4.36
C PHE A 195 -12.32 -6.84 -5.85
N ARG A 196 -11.36 -6.13 -6.46
CA ARG A 196 -10.87 -6.38 -7.81
C ARG A 196 -9.36 -6.36 -7.80
N ALA A 197 -8.73 -7.23 -8.59
CA ALA A 197 -7.29 -7.15 -8.76
C ALA A 197 -6.93 -5.95 -9.65
N MET A 198 -5.74 -5.39 -9.42
CA MET A 198 -5.15 -4.42 -10.34
C MET A 198 -3.88 -4.98 -10.99
N PRO A 199 -3.61 -4.65 -12.27
CA PRO A 199 -2.35 -4.88 -12.92
C PRO A 199 -1.21 -4.26 -12.13
N ARG A 200 -0.08 -4.95 -12.18
CA ARG A 200 1.17 -4.53 -11.60
C ARG A 200 2.20 -4.49 -12.71
N GLY A 201 3.06 -3.47 -12.71
CA GLY A 201 4.16 -3.41 -13.67
C GLY A 201 5.19 -4.49 -13.40
N PRO A 202 6.05 -4.82 -14.37
CA PRO A 202 7.09 -5.85 -14.19
C PRO A 202 8.09 -5.52 -13.07
N ARG A 203 8.20 -4.23 -12.70
CA ARG A 203 9.02 -3.76 -11.57
C ARG A 203 8.29 -3.77 -10.22
N ASP A 204 6.98 -3.93 -10.22
CA ASP A 204 6.14 -3.86 -9.03
C ASP A 204 5.59 -5.24 -8.68
N GLN A 205 6.49 -6.16 -8.32
CA GLN A 205 6.19 -7.57 -8.04
C GLN A 205 5.05 -7.75 -7.01
N GLY A 206 4.43 -8.93 -7.05
CA GLY A 206 3.27 -9.27 -6.23
C GLY A 206 1.93 -9.00 -6.90
N ALA A 207 0.87 -9.10 -6.12
CA ALA A 207 -0.50 -8.81 -6.54
C ALA A 207 -1.13 -7.79 -5.60
N GLN A 208 -2.08 -7.02 -6.11
CA GLN A 208 -2.85 -6.08 -5.30
C GLN A 208 -4.34 -6.18 -5.61
N LEU A 209 -5.13 -6.34 -4.56
CA LEU A 209 -6.58 -6.22 -4.59
C LEU A 209 -6.98 -4.84 -4.04
N VAL A 210 -7.97 -4.23 -4.67
CA VAL A 210 -8.53 -2.94 -4.26
C VAL A 210 -10.05 -3.11 -4.18
N SER A 211 -10.65 -2.71 -3.07
CA SER A 211 -12.11 -2.70 -2.93
C SER A 211 -12.70 -1.60 -3.80
N GLU A 212 -13.98 -1.72 -4.14
CA GLU A 212 -14.74 -0.61 -4.69
C GLU A 212 -14.65 0.64 -3.77
N PRO A 213 -14.70 1.87 -4.35
CA PRO A 213 -14.63 3.11 -3.58
C PRO A 213 -15.76 3.21 -2.56
N ILE A 214 -15.38 3.54 -1.33
CA ILE A 214 -16.26 3.77 -0.18
C ILE A 214 -16.34 5.27 0.04
N ARG A 215 -17.57 5.78 0.08
CA ARG A 215 -17.86 7.18 0.42
C ARG A 215 -17.60 7.41 1.91
N PHE A 216 -16.85 8.48 2.22
CA PHE A 216 -16.66 9.00 3.56
C PHE A 216 -17.31 10.39 3.63
N PRO A 217 -18.51 10.51 4.24
CA PRO A 217 -19.30 11.72 4.21
C PRO A 217 -18.55 12.94 4.76
N GLY A 218 -18.55 14.03 3.99
CA GLY A 218 -18.11 15.35 4.44
C GLY A 218 -19.27 16.18 5.03
N PRO A 219 -19.00 17.44 5.43
CA PRO A 219 -20.06 18.38 5.84
C PRO A 219 -21.09 18.65 4.73
N ASP A 220 -20.68 18.53 3.47
CA ASP A 220 -21.55 18.55 2.29
C ASP A 220 -21.06 17.51 1.25
N GLU A 221 -21.88 17.23 0.23
CA GLU A 221 -21.53 16.23 -0.78
C GLU A 221 -20.30 16.59 -1.63
N LYS A 222 -19.99 17.89 -1.77
CA LYS A 222 -18.81 18.37 -2.50
C LYS A 222 -17.52 18.14 -1.72
N GLN A 223 -17.65 17.92 -0.41
CA GLN A 223 -16.56 17.66 0.52
C GLN A 223 -16.42 16.18 0.87
N ASP A 224 -17.18 15.30 0.22
CA ASP A 224 -17.03 13.86 0.41
C ASP A 224 -15.62 13.40 0.05
N SER A 225 -15.03 12.67 0.99
CA SER A 225 -13.80 11.93 0.78
C SER A 225 -14.13 10.52 0.32
N TRP A 226 -13.22 9.90 -0.43
CA TRP A 226 -13.43 8.55 -0.95
C TRP A 226 -12.19 7.70 -0.67
N TRP A 227 -12.40 6.44 -0.32
CA TRP A 227 -11.30 5.53 -0.01
C TRP A 227 -11.64 4.09 -0.36
N SER A 228 -10.64 3.21 -0.40
CA SER A 228 -10.80 1.78 -0.63
C SER A 228 -9.92 0.99 0.33
N VAL A 229 -10.36 -0.21 0.67
CA VAL A 229 -9.51 -1.22 1.31
C VAL A 229 -8.60 -1.83 0.25
N THR A 230 -7.35 -2.10 0.60
CA THR A 230 -6.41 -2.78 -0.28
C THR A 230 -5.73 -3.93 0.42
N LEU A 231 -5.47 -4.99 -0.34
CA LEU A 231 -4.62 -6.10 0.04
C LEU A 231 -3.46 -6.18 -0.95
N SER A 232 -2.23 -6.00 -0.47
CA SER A 232 -1.03 -6.36 -1.23
C SER A 232 -0.55 -7.74 -0.80
N ILE A 233 -0.27 -8.60 -1.77
CA ILE A 233 0.30 -9.93 -1.57
C ILE A 233 1.68 -9.94 -2.21
N THR A 234 2.72 -10.24 -1.44
CA THR A 234 4.10 -10.29 -1.93
C THR A 234 4.79 -11.57 -1.48
N LEU A 235 5.54 -12.21 -2.39
CA LEU A 235 6.42 -13.32 -2.05
C LEU A 235 7.75 -12.77 -1.53
N GLN A 236 8.18 -13.22 -0.35
CA GLN A 236 9.42 -12.80 0.29
C GLN A 236 10.18 -14.03 0.79
N THR A 237 11.51 -13.97 0.71
CA THR A 237 12.39 -14.93 1.35
C THR A 237 12.76 -14.43 2.75
N VAL A 238 13.05 -15.36 3.67
CA VAL A 238 13.55 -15.03 5.01
C VAL A 238 14.92 -15.68 5.15
N PRO A 239 15.95 -14.95 5.60
CA PRO A 239 17.29 -15.52 5.77
C PRO A 239 17.25 -16.80 6.61
N PHE A 240 17.92 -17.84 6.12
CA PHE A 240 18.04 -19.16 6.76
C PHE A 240 16.70 -19.91 6.92
N ASP A 241 15.62 -19.46 6.28
CA ASP A 241 14.34 -20.16 6.22
C ASP A 241 14.19 -20.79 4.82
N PRO A 242 14.07 -22.12 4.72
CA PRO A 242 13.95 -22.80 3.43
C PRO A 242 12.58 -22.58 2.79
N LEU A 243 11.60 -22.04 3.52
CA LEU A 243 10.26 -21.76 3.02
C LEU A 243 10.07 -20.26 2.78
N PRO A 244 9.63 -19.84 1.59
CA PRO A 244 9.28 -18.44 1.38
C PRO A 244 7.97 -18.09 2.11
N ARG A 245 7.67 -16.79 2.19
CA ARG A 245 6.46 -16.26 2.82
C ARG A 245 5.70 -15.38 1.86
N PHE A 246 4.41 -15.66 1.74
CA PHE A 246 3.44 -14.75 1.14
C PHE A 246 2.99 -13.77 2.21
N ASN A 247 3.52 -12.55 2.17
CA ASN A 247 3.12 -11.49 3.09
C ASN A 247 1.87 -10.80 2.57
N LEU A 248 0.87 -10.71 3.44
CA LEU A 248 -0.38 -9.98 3.23
C LEU A 248 -0.27 -8.65 3.97
N ARG A 249 -0.43 -7.56 3.21
CA ARG A 249 -0.45 -6.21 3.75
C ARG A 249 -1.78 -5.54 3.41
N TRP A 250 -2.58 -5.33 4.46
CA TRP A 250 -3.79 -4.54 4.39
C TRP A 250 -3.47 -3.06 4.52
N SER A 251 -4.09 -2.22 3.69
CA SER A 251 -3.94 -0.77 3.80
C SER A 251 -5.13 -0.02 3.22
N VAL A 252 -5.19 1.27 3.51
CA VAL A 252 -6.19 2.19 2.94
C VAL A 252 -5.61 2.89 1.73
N ARG A 253 -6.35 2.87 0.62
CA ARG A 253 -6.08 3.65 -0.58
C ARG A 253 -7.08 4.79 -0.66
N ARG A 254 -6.62 6.00 -0.94
CA ARG A 254 -7.43 7.22 -0.97
C ARG A 254 -7.62 7.67 -2.41
N TRP A 255 -8.77 8.26 -2.71
CA TRP A 255 -9.07 8.79 -4.02
C TRP A 255 -9.03 10.32 -4.00
N ALA A 256 -8.52 10.91 -5.07
CA ALA A 256 -8.33 12.35 -5.19
C ALA A 256 -9.57 12.97 -5.84
N THR A 257 -10.47 13.53 -5.01
CA THR A 257 -11.73 14.14 -5.46
C THR A 257 -11.78 15.66 -5.31
N ARG A 258 -10.87 16.26 -4.53
CA ARG A 258 -10.91 17.68 -4.19
C ARG A 258 -10.35 18.56 -5.30
N THR A 259 -11.22 19.29 -5.98
CA THR A 259 -10.83 20.28 -6.99
C THR A 259 -10.43 21.60 -6.34
N ASN A 260 -9.52 22.34 -6.98
CA ASN A 260 -9.16 23.69 -6.56
C ASN A 260 -10.33 24.65 -6.87
N ALA A 261 -10.75 25.45 -5.88
CA ALA A 261 -11.89 26.36 -6.03
C ALA A 261 -11.70 27.44 -7.13
N LYS A 262 -10.47 27.86 -7.42
CA LYS A 262 -10.17 28.87 -8.45
C LYS A 262 -10.16 28.27 -9.85
N THR A 263 -9.55 27.09 -10.01
CA THR A 263 -9.37 26.48 -11.34
C THR A 263 -10.47 25.48 -11.69
N GLY A 264 -11.31 25.10 -10.73
CA GLY A 264 -12.32 24.04 -10.88
C GLY A 264 -11.73 22.66 -11.15
N ARG A 265 -10.42 22.45 -10.87
CA ARG A 265 -9.68 21.26 -11.31
C ARG A 265 -8.86 20.64 -10.20
N LEU A 266 -8.72 19.32 -10.23
CA LEU A 266 -7.81 18.57 -9.37
C LEU A 266 -6.35 18.96 -9.67
N ARG A 267 -5.59 19.28 -8.63
CA ARG A 267 -4.17 19.62 -8.77
C ARG A 267 -3.32 18.34 -8.78
N LEU A 268 -2.63 18.08 -9.87
CA LEU A 268 -1.60 17.03 -9.93
C LEU A 268 -0.24 17.55 -9.42
N PRO A 269 0.56 16.69 -8.75
CA PRO A 269 1.92 17.03 -8.38
C PRO A 269 2.82 17.11 -9.63
N TRP A 270 3.73 18.08 -9.66
CA TRP A 270 4.77 18.16 -10.69
C TRP A 270 5.87 17.12 -10.46
N GLY A 271 6.50 16.65 -11.53
CA GLY A 271 7.68 15.78 -11.52
C GLY A 271 7.37 14.30 -11.34
N ALA A 272 6.09 13.92 -11.18
CA ALA A 272 5.72 12.53 -10.98
C ALA A 272 4.32 12.22 -11.52
N SER A 273 4.18 11.05 -12.13
CA SER A 273 2.89 10.59 -12.62
C SER A 273 1.96 10.17 -11.48
N THR A 274 0.66 10.32 -11.71
CA THR A 274 -0.42 9.96 -10.80
C THR A 274 -1.23 8.83 -11.42
N THR A 275 -1.34 7.71 -10.71
CA THR A 275 -2.08 6.53 -11.18
C THR A 275 -3.58 6.81 -11.18
N VAL A 276 -4.24 6.35 -12.24
CA VAL A 276 -5.69 6.32 -12.38
C VAL A 276 -6.11 4.86 -12.54
N LEU A 277 -7.04 4.41 -11.70
CA LEU A 277 -7.69 3.11 -11.87
C LEU A 277 -8.94 3.31 -12.72
N LEU A 278 -9.11 2.47 -13.74
CA LEU A 278 -10.17 2.54 -14.72
C LEU A 278 -11.00 1.26 -14.65
N ARG A 279 -12.31 1.40 -14.83
CA ARG A 279 -13.26 0.30 -14.94
C ARG A 279 -14.13 0.55 -16.17
N PRO A 280 -13.71 0.06 -17.34
CA PRO A 280 -14.53 0.20 -18.53
C PRO A 280 -15.85 -0.57 -18.39
N ARG A 281 -16.91 -0.03 -18.98
CA ARG A 281 -18.22 -0.69 -19.11
C ARG A 281 -18.19 -1.78 -20.16
N ARG A 282 -17.38 -1.58 -21.21
CA ARG A 282 -17.15 -2.53 -22.30
C ARG A 282 -15.65 -2.63 -22.57
N PRO A 283 -15.13 -3.80 -22.99
CA PRO A 283 -13.72 -3.91 -23.36
C PRO A 283 -13.29 -2.77 -24.31
N PHE A 284 -12.22 -2.06 -23.96
CA PHE A 284 -11.71 -0.96 -24.79
C PHE A 284 -11.25 -1.46 -26.16
N LEU A 285 -10.63 -2.65 -26.20
CA LEU A 285 -10.27 -3.32 -27.44
C LEU A 285 -11.44 -4.19 -27.92
N PRO A 286 -12.02 -3.92 -29.09
CA PRO A 286 -13.05 -4.78 -29.64
C PRO A 286 -12.54 -6.22 -29.82
N GLY A 287 -13.36 -7.19 -29.44
CA GLY A 287 -13.02 -8.62 -29.56
C GLY A 287 -12.24 -9.20 -28.38
N THR A 288 -11.86 -8.41 -27.37
CA THR A 288 -11.31 -8.93 -26.11
C THR A 288 -12.43 -9.22 -25.09
N PRO A 289 -12.21 -10.18 -24.16
CA PRO A 289 -13.15 -10.42 -23.07
C PRO A 289 -13.20 -9.21 -22.11
N ARG A 290 -14.33 -9.07 -21.40
CA ARG A 290 -14.43 -8.11 -20.30
C ARG A 290 -13.57 -8.58 -19.14
N SER A 291 -12.65 -7.73 -18.70
CA SER A 291 -11.88 -7.97 -17.48
C SER A 291 -12.65 -7.54 -16.24
N GLU A 292 -12.54 -8.32 -15.18
CA GLU A 292 -12.98 -7.95 -13.84
C GLU A 292 -11.90 -7.19 -13.05
N ARG A 293 -10.67 -7.08 -13.59
CA ARG A 293 -9.57 -6.30 -13.01
C ARG A 293 -9.75 -4.82 -13.30
N PHE A 294 -9.20 -3.98 -12.43
CA PHE A 294 -9.03 -2.56 -12.76
C PHE A 294 -8.04 -2.42 -13.92
N ALA A 295 -8.33 -1.58 -14.89
CA ALA A 295 -7.34 -1.09 -15.82
C ALA A 295 -6.51 0.03 -15.17
N VAL A 296 -5.27 0.21 -15.61
CA VAL A 296 -4.35 1.22 -15.04
C VAL A 296 -3.88 2.17 -16.12
N ALA A 297 -4.01 3.47 -15.85
CA ALA A 297 -3.38 4.53 -16.62
C ALA A 297 -2.70 5.53 -15.68
N ALA A 298 -1.98 6.51 -16.22
CA ALA A 298 -1.31 7.51 -15.42
C ALA A 298 -1.44 8.90 -16.03
N LEU A 299 -1.80 9.88 -15.20
CA LEU A 299 -1.79 11.31 -15.53
C LEU A 299 -0.44 11.92 -15.13
N GLU A 300 0.00 12.94 -15.86
CA GLU A 300 1.15 13.74 -15.51
C GLU A 300 0.82 15.23 -15.66
N ARG A 301 1.35 16.02 -14.74
CA ARG A 301 1.52 17.45 -14.95
C ARG A 301 2.81 17.66 -15.73
N TYR A 302 2.84 18.58 -16.69
CA TYR A 302 4.04 18.95 -17.44
C TYR A 302 4.06 20.46 -17.71
N TRP A 303 5.24 20.99 -18.02
CA TRP A 303 5.39 22.38 -18.46
C TRP A 303 5.18 22.47 -19.96
N ASP A 304 4.19 23.26 -20.37
CA ASP A 304 3.86 23.48 -21.78
C ASP A 304 4.34 24.87 -22.21
N LYS A 305 5.34 24.91 -23.10
CA LYS A 305 5.94 26.17 -23.56
C LYS A 305 5.02 26.95 -24.49
N ASP A 306 4.10 26.26 -25.17
CA ASP A 306 3.22 26.85 -26.17
C ASP A 306 1.94 27.40 -25.54
N ARG A 307 1.74 27.16 -24.24
CA ARG A 307 0.57 27.60 -23.48
C ARG A 307 0.76 29.01 -22.94
N GLY A 308 0.31 30.00 -23.70
CA GLY A 308 0.38 31.43 -23.34
C GLY A 308 1.77 32.05 -23.59
N GLU A 309 1.90 33.37 -23.39
CA GLU A 309 3.13 34.11 -23.77
C GLU A 309 4.42 33.68 -23.04
N LYS A 310 4.29 33.04 -21.87
CA LYS A 310 5.44 32.60 -21.04
C LYS A 310 5.50 31.09 -20.82
N GLY A 311 4.62 30.32 -21.45
CA GLY A 311 4.35 28.93 -21.11
C GLY A 311 3.59 28.81 -19.77
N ASP A 312 2.93 27.66 -19.58
CA ASP A 312 2.17 27.35 -18.36
C ASP A 312 2.15 25.84 -18.10
N PHE A 313 1.79 25.44 -16.88
CA PHE A 313 1.58 24.04 -16.56
C PHE A 313 0.31 23.51 -17.22
N ALA A 314 0.40 22.32 -17.81
CA ALA A 314 -0.72 21.56 -18.32
C ALA A 314 -0.75 20.15 -17.71
N ASP A 315 -1.90 19.51 -17.77
CA ASP A 315 -2.10 18.14 -17.28
C ASP A 315 -2.52 17.27 -18.47
N ARG A 316 -1.94 16.07 -18.59
CA ARG A 316 -2.27 15.12 -19.67
C ARG A 316 -2.11 13.67 -19.20
N TRP A 317 -2.58 12.74 -20.02
CA TRP A 317 -2.14 11.35 -19.87
C TRP A 317 -0.64 11.22 -20.15
N ARG A 318 0.07 10.48 -19.30
CA ARG A 318 1.51 10.26 -19.41
C ARG A 318 1.85 9.68 -20.78
N ALA A 319 2.81 10.29 -21.47
CA ALA A 319 3.19 9.93 -22.84
C ALA A 319 1.98 9.82 -23.80
N GLY A 320 1.03 10.76 -23.69
CA GLY A 320 -0.22 10.77 -24.46
C GLY A 320 -1.26 9.74 -24.01
N GLY A 321 -0.93 8.90 -23.02
CA GLY A 321 -1.78 7.82 -22.54
C GLY A 321 -1.68 6.54 -23.37
N PRO A 322 -2.35 5.47 -22.91
CA PRO A 322 -2.40 4.21 -23.63
C PRO A 322 -3.16 4.33 -24.96
N ALA A 323 -4.15 5.23 -25.04
CA ALA A 323 -4.92 5.48 -26.25
C ALA A 323 -4.10 6.12 -27.38
N ALA A 324 -3.06 6.91 -27.05
CA ALA A 324 -2.22 7.56 -28.08
C ALA A 324 -1.44 6.55 -28.93
N MET A 325 -0.94 5.46 -28.33
CA MET A 325 -0.28 4.39 -29.10
C MET A 325 -1.25 3.73 -30.07
N LEU A 326 -2.53 3.65 -29.69
CA LEU A 326 -3.61 3.04 -30.47
C LEU A 326 -4.43 4.08 -31.26
N ALA A 327 -3.87 5.26 -31.50
CA ALA A 327 -4.57 6.33 -32.23
C ALA A 327 -5.02 5.83 -33.61
N GLY A 328 -6.30 6.07 -33.93
CA GLY A 328 -6.92 5.61 -35.18
C GLY A 328 -7.58 4.23 -35.11
N LEU A 329 -7.45 3.49 -33.99
CA LEU A 329 -8.25 2.29 -33.76
C LEU A 329 -9.62 2.64 -33.18
N PRO A 330 -10.72 2.06 -33.70
CA PRO A 330 -12.02 2.17 -33.06
C PRO A 330 -11.99 1.41 -31.73
N LEU A 331 -12.14 2.12 -30.62
CA LEU A 331 -12.27 1.53 -29.30
C LEU A 331 -13.73 1.13 -29.04
N GLY A 332 -13.95 0.08 -28.24
CA GLY A 332 -15.28 -0.38 -27.85
C GLY A 332 -16.05 0.64 -26.99
N GLU A 333 -15.33 1.50 -26.28
CA GLU A 333 -15.84 2.75 -25.72
C GLU A 333 -14.74 3.84 -25.77
N PRO A 334 -15.10 5.14 -25.79
CA PRO A 334 -14.12 6.21 -25.75
C PRO A 334 -13.23 6.12 -24.52
N PHE A 335 -11.91 6.23 -24.72
CA PHE A 335 -10.99 6.35 -23.59
C PHE A 335 -11.28 7.65 -22.83
N PRO A 336 -11.29 7.63 -21.48
CA PRO A 336 -11.62 8.81 -20.70
C PRO A 336 -10.71 10.00 -21.03
N ASP A 337 -11.32 11.15 -21.24
CA ASP A 337 -10.60 12.40 -21.40
C ASP A 337 -9.96 12.84 -20.06
N ALA A 338 -8.72 13.31 -20.13
CA ALA A 338 -7.97 13.73 -18.94
C ALA A 338 -8.64 14.95 -18.28
N ASP A 339 -9.13 15.90 -19.07
CA ASP A 339 -9.77 17.11 -18.55
C ASP A 339 -11.11 16.79 -17.88
N ALA A 340 -11.89 15.90 -18.46
CA ALA A 340 -13.14 15.43 -17.88
C ALA A 340 -12.96 14.80 -16.48
N ILE A 341 -11.94 13.94 -16.29
CA ILE A 341 -11.67 13.33 -14.97
C ILE A 341 -11.13 14.37 -13.99
N LEU A 342 -10.27 15.29 -14.43
CA LEU A 342 -9.66 16.28 -13.55
C LEU A 342 -10.64 17.36 -13.08
N THR A 343 -11.71 17.63 -13.84
CA THR A 343 -12.68 18.70 -13.54
C THR A 343 -13.81 18.23 -12.62
N ASP A 344 -14.25 16.97 -12.73
CA ASP A 344 -15.25 16.39 -11.81
C ASP A 344 -14.87 14.97 -11.39
N PRO A 345 -13.75 14.77 -10.67
CA PRO A 345 -13.26 13.44 -10.28
C PRO A 345 -14.24 12.67 -9.40
N ALA A 346 -15.09 13.36 -8.62
CA ALA A 346 -16.06 12.72 -7.74
C ALA A 346 -17.20 12.05 -8.53
N SER A 347 -17.63 12.60 -9.68
CA SER A 347 -18.63 11.94 -10.53
C SER A 347 -18.13 10.61 -11.10
N TRP A 348 -16.83 10.48 -11.39
CA TRP A 348 -16.25 9.26 -11.95
C TRP A 348 -16.15 8.10 -10.94
N LEU A 349 -16.15 8.42 -9.64
CA LEU A 349 -16.14 7.46 -8.54
C LEU A 349 -17.54 7.07 -8.06
N ARG A 350 -18.55 7.89 -8.36
CA ARG A 350 -19.95 7.57 -8.08
C ARG A 350 -20.44 6.42 -8.97
N ASP A 351 -21.53 5.79 -8.55
CA ASP A 351 -22.20 4.69 -9.25
C ASP A 351 -21.24 3.51 -9.55
N ASP A 352 -20.96 3.23 -10.83
CA ASP A 352 -20.12 2.11 -11.30
C ASP A 352 -18.61 2.29 -11.01
N ALA A 353 -18.18 3.45 -10.49
CA ALA A 353 -16.78 3.81 -10.28
C ALA A 353 -15.91 3.60 -11.53
N ARG A 354 -16.26 4.27 -12.63
CA ARG A 354 -15.61 4.11 -13.94
C ARG A 354 -14.14 4.55 -13.96
N ALA A 355 -13.79 5.55 -13.18
CA ALA A 355 -12.41 6.01 -13.06
C ALA A 355 -12.16 6.62 -11.68
N GLY A 356 -10.95 6.46 -11.17
CA GLY A 356 -10.54 7.05 -9.91
C GLY A 356 -9.08 7.47 -9.92
N ILE A 357 -8.82 8.72 -9.58
CA ILE A 357 -7.46 9.24 -9.46
C ILE A 357 -6.93 8.87 -8.07
N LEU A 358 -5.78 8.20 -8.01
CA LEU A 358 -5.18 7.84 -6.73
C LEU A 358 -4.59 9.08 -6.04
N TYR A 359 -5.00 9.28 -4.80
CA TYR A 359 -4.50 10.37 -3.98
C TYR A 359 -3.01 10.20 -3.65
N ARG A 360 -2.29 11.32 -3.70
CA ARG A 360 -0.91 11.44 -3.24
C ARG A 360 -0.81 12.53 -2.20
N THR A 361 0.08 12.37 -1.22
CA THR A 361 0.28 13.36 -0.14
C THR A 361 0.63 14.75 -0.67
N ALA A 362 1.32 14.84 -1.81
CA ALA A 362 1.61 16.10 -2.50
C ALA A 362 0.36 16.84 -3.05
N MET A 363 -0.83 16.23 -2.98
CA MET A 363 -2.11 16.85 -3.39
C MET A 363 -2.83 17.54 -2.22
N GLY A 364 -2.31 17.47 -0.99
CA GLY A 364 -2.82 18.23 0.15
C GLY A 364 -3.19 17.36 1.36
N ARG A 365 -4.41 17.55 1.89
CA ARG A 365 -4.97 16.79 3.01
C ARG A 365 -6.19 15.98 2.54
N HIS A 366 -6.32 14.79 3.11
CA HIS A 366 -7.46 13.89 2.93
C HIS A 366 -8.08 13.56 4.29
N ASP A 367 -9.40 13.39 4.37
CA ASP A 367 -10.10 13.26 5.67
C ASP A 367 -9.95 11.87 6.27
N VAL A 368 -9.87 10.85 5.43
CA VAL A 368 -9.65 9.47 5.86
C VAL A 368 -8.22 9.28 6.38
N GLY A 369 -8.11 8.98 7.68
CA GLY A 369 -6.86 8.71 8.40
C GLY A 369 -6.12 7.44 7.93
N PRO A 370 -4.93 7.15 8.48
CA PRO A 370 -4.16 5.99 8.08
C PRO A 370 -4.59 4.71 8.81
N GLY A 371 -4.73 3.63 8.04
CA GLY A 371 -4.63 2.25 8.56
C GLY A 371 -5.91 1.66 9.13
N PHE A 372 -5.75 0.46 9.67
CA PHE A 372 -6.79 -0.35 10.29
C PHE A 372 -6.39 -0.68 11.71
N MET A 373 -7.40 -0.85 12.58
CA MET A 373 -7.20 -1.37 13.93
C MET A 373 -6.87 -2.87 13.88
N ALA A 374 -6.20 -3.38 14.91
CA ALA A 374 -5.75 -4.78 14.97
C ALA A 374 -6.89 -5.81 14.81
N HIS A 375 -8.09 -5.52 15.34
CA HIS A 375 -9.24 -6.39 15.18
C HIS A 375 -9.74 -6.45 13.72
N GLN A 376 -9.77 -5.30 13.02
CA GLN A 376 -10.15 -5.22 11.60
C GLN A 376 -9.15 -5.96 10.72
N LEU A 377 -7.85 -5.80 10.99
CA LEU A 377 -6.79 -6.56 10.32
C LEU A 377 -6.96 -8.07 10.53
N SER A 378 -7.33 -8.47 11.75
CA SER A 378 -7.56 -9.89 12.08
C SER A 378 -8.76 -10.46 11.34
N GLN A 379 -9.87 -9.71 11.25
CA GLN A 379 -11.07 -10.13 10.53
C GLN A 379 -10.83 -10.22 9.01
N LEU A 380 -10.20 -9.20 8.41
CA LEU A 380 -9.83 -9.21 6.99
C LEU A 380 -8.88 -10.36 6.65
N THR A 381 -7.88 -10.59 7.51
CA THR A 381 -6.94 -11.71 7.32
C THR A 381 -7.63 -13.06 7.47
N ALA A 382 -8.54 -13.21 8.44
CA ALA A 382 -9.31 -14.45 8.62
C ALA A 382 -10.22 -14.74 7.41
N TRP A 383 -10.83 -13.71 6.82
CA TRP A 383 -11.57 -13.86 5.56
C TRP A 383 -10.66 -14.34 4.43
N ALA A 384 -9.51 -13.68 4.22
CA ALA A 384 -8.57 -14.08 3.18
C ALA A 384 -7.99 -15.49 3.40
N GLU A 385 -7.84 -15.93 4.66
CA GLU A 385 -7.40 -17.29 5.00
C GLU A 385 -8.35 -18.38 4.47
N GLY A 386 -9.61 -18.06 4.19
CA GLY A 386 -10.54 -18.97 3.51
C GLY A 386 -10.07 -19.38 2.10
N ALA A 387 -9.12 -18.65 1.50
CA ALA A 387 -8.55 -18.98 0.20
C ALA A 387 -7.42 -20.01 0.27
N LEU A 388 -6.92 -20.38 1.45
CA LEU A 388 -5.80 -21.31 1.60
C LEU A 388 -6.12 -22.70 1.02
N THR A 389 -5.14 -23.31 0.34
CA THR A 389 -5.16 -24.73 -0.04
C THR A 389 -4.52 -25.58 1.04
N SER A 390 -4.61 -26.90 0.89
CA SER A 390 -3.80 -27.84 1.68
C SER A 390 -2.29 -27.67 1.49
N GLU A 391 -1.84 -27.08 0.37
CA GLU A 391 -0.41 -26.85 0.10
C GLU A 391 0.13 -25.62 0.85
N LEU A 392 -0.74 -24.82 1.47
CA LEU A 392 -0.39 -23.60 2.18
C LEU A 392 -0.91 -23.63 3.61
N ARG A 393 -0.21 -22.89 4.48
CA ARG A 393 -0.67 -22.65 5.84
C ARG A 393 -0.32 -21.24 6.28
N ARG A 394 -1.02 -20.77 7.31
CA ARG A 394 -0.62 -19.56 8.03
C ARG A 394 0.79 -19.73 8.57
N ALA A 395 1.60 -18.69 8.46
CA ALA A 395 2.87 -18.64 9.16
C ALA A 395 2.62 -18.69 10.69
N PRO A 396 3.51 -19.31 11.46
CA PRO A 396 3.39 -19.35 12.91
C PRO A 396 3.32 -17.95 13.51
N ASP A 397 2.70 -17.83 14.68
CA ASP A 397 2.71 -16.59 15.44
C ASP A 397 4.12 -16.31 15.93
N LEU A 398 4.52 -15.03 15.91
CA LEU A 398 5.78 -14.61 16.47
C LEU A 398 5.62 -14.53 17.98
N SER A 399 6.39 -15.30 18.74
CA SER A 399 6.47 -15.14 20.18
C SER A 399 7.47 -14.04 20.53
N LEU A 400 7.16 -13.27 21.57
CA LEU A 400 8.16 -12.40 22.17
C LEU A 400 9.21 -13.32 22.80
N ILE A 401 10.44 -13.28 22.30
CA ILE A 401 11.56 -13.91 22.98
C ILE A 401 12.12 -12.85 23.92
N ASP A 402 12.12 -13.14 25.22
CA ASP A 402 12.88 -12.38 26.21
C ASP A 402 14.37 -12.68 26.00
N ARG A 403 14.93 -12.09 24.94
CA ARG A 403 16.37 -12.15 24.71
C ARG A 403 16.98 -11.11 25.62
N GLY A 404 17.68 -11.58 26.65
CA GLY A 404 18.64 -10.77 27.38
C GLY A 404 19.54 -10.00 26.41
N THR A 405 19.99 -8.83 26.87
CA THR A 405 20.86 -7.88 26.16
C THR A 405 21.87 -8.62 25.27
N PRO A 406 21.90 -8.36 23.94
CA PRO A 406 22.88 -8.97 23.04
C PRO A 406 24.29 -8.82 23.61
N ALA A 407 25.05 -9.91 23.67
CA ALA A 407 26.39 -9.95 24.28
C ALA A 407 27.40 -8.97 23.64
N ASN A 408 27.07 -8.43 22.45
CA ASN A 408 27.92 -7.53 21.66
C ASN A 408 27.62 -6.04 21.87
N ILE A 409 26.83 -5.66 22.89
CA ILE A 409 26.73 -4.24 23.24
C ILE A 409 28.01 -3.87 24.03
N PRO A 410 28.86 -2.96 23.53
CA PRO A 410 29.97 -2.45 24.31
C PRO A 410 29.42 -1.85 25.61
N LYS A 411 29.76 -2.48 26.73
CA LYS A 411 29.39 -2.05 28.08
C LYS A 411 30.24 -0.85 28.46
N GLY A 412 29.88 0.31 27.95
CA GLY A 412 30.54 1.56 28.34
C GLY A 412 30.00 2.73 27.54
N GLY A 413 29.15 3.54 28.16
CA GLY A 413 28.71 4.83 27.62
C GLY A 413 27.20 5.06 27.57
N LYS A 414 26.37 4.03 27.75
CA LYS A 414 24.91 4.18 27.62
C LYS A 414 24.30 5.05 28.72
N GLU A 415 24.84 4.95 29.94
CA GLU A 415 24.35 5.68 31.10
C GLU A 415 24.72 7.17 31.05
N THR A 416 25.92 7.50 30.56
CA THR A 416 26.35 8.89 30.31
C THR A 416 25.57 9.54 29.17
N VAL A 417 25.35 8.83 28.06
CA VAL A 417 24.59 9.36 26.91
C VAL A 417 23.10 9.57 27.24
N GLU A 418 22.47 8.68 28.02
CA GLU A 418 21.09 8.87 28.48
C GLU A 418 20.97 10.02 29.49
N ALA A 419 21.94 10.17 30.40
CA ALA A 419 21.98 11.31 31.33
C ALA A 419 22.08 12.65 30.58
N GLU A 420 22.94 12.73 29.56
CA GLU A 420 23.08 13.90 28.68
C GLU A 420 21.79 14.22 27.91
N ARG A 421 21.13 13.20 27.34
CA ARG A 421 19.85 13.37 26.63
C ARG A 421 18.74 13.86 27.53
N CYS A 422 18.62 13.32 28.74
CA CYS A 422 17.65 13.78 29.72
C CYS A 422 17.92 15.24 30.14
N ALA A 423 19.19 15.63 30.33
CA ALA A 423 19.56 17.02 30.59
C ALA A 423 19.17 17.96 29.42
N GLN A 424 19.44 17.55 28.17
CA GLN A 424 19.02 18.32 26.99
C GLN A 424 17.50 18.50 26.90
N ARG A 425 16.71 17.47 27.22
CA ARG A 425 15.24 17.57 27.24
C ARG A 425 14.74 18.53 28.32
N ARG A 426 15.34 18.51 29.51
CA ARG A 426 15.01 19.45 30.59
C ARG A 426 15.34 20.89 30.18
N LEU A 427 16.52 21.12 29.59
CA LEU A 427 16.91 22.44 29.05
C LEU A 427 15.97 22.94 27.95
N ALA A 428 15.57 22.07 27.01
CA ALA A 428 14.63 22.43 25.95
C ALA A 428 13.24 22.77 26.51
N THR A 429 12.80 22.05 27.54
CA THR A 429 11.52 22.31 28.23
C THR A 429 11.57 23.63 28.99
N ALA A 430 12.66 23.89 29.72
CA ALA A 430 12.91 25.16 30.39
C ALA A 430 12.88 26.35 29.41
N TYR A 431 13.58 26.22 28.29
CA TYR A 431 13.58 27.23 27.23
C TYR A 431 12.17 27.49 26.66
N ALA A 432 11.39 26.43 26.43
CA ALA A 432 10.03 26.56 25.93
C ALA A 432 9.10 27.27 26.94
N LEU A 433 9.28 27.03 28.24
CA LEU A 433 8.52 27.71 29.29
C LEU A 433 8.87 29.21 29.36
N ASP A 434 10.15 29.56 29.27
CA ASP A 434 10.58 30.97 29.26
C ASP A 434 10.05 31.71 28.02
N ALA A 435 10.01 31.04 26.86
CA ALA A 435 9.43 31.59 25.64
C ALA A 435 7.90 31.80 25.72
N LEU A 436 7.21 31.01 26.55
CA LEU A 436 5.76 31.12 26.77
C LEU A 436 5.40 32.16 27.82
N ASP A 437 6.22 32.32 28.87
CA ASP A 437 5.93 33.21 30.01
C ASP A 437 6.34 34.68 29.78
N GLY A 438 7.20 34.98 28.79
CA GLY A 438 7.48 36.33 28.31
C GLY A 438 8.11 37.32 29.32
N VAL A 439 8.36 36.90 30.56
CA VAL A 439 8.96 37.72 31.63
C VAL A 439 10.27 37.06 32.06
N ALA A 440 11.38 37.81 31.99
CA ALA A 440 12.67 37.37 32.50
C ALA A 440 12.57 37.11 34.02
N ARG A 441 12.58 35.83 34.42
CA ARG A 441 12.53 35.45 35.84
C ARG A 441 13.82 35.83 36.53
N GLN A 442 13.71 36.61 37.61
CA GLN A 442 14.81 36.87 38.55
C GLN A 442 14.94 35.69 39.52
N GLY A 443 15.81 34.73 39.18
CA GLY A 443 16.33 33.73 40.12
C GLY A 443 15.41 32.54 40.41
N GLY A 444 15.59 31.45 39.67
CA GLY A 444 14.99 30.14 39.92
C GLY A 444 14.90 29.29 38.66
N ALA A 445 14.93 27.96 38.78
CA ALA A 445 14.64 27.08 37.64
C ALA A 445 13.16 27.22 37.24
N PRO A 446 12.81 27.24 35.93
CA PRO A 446 11.43 27.33 35.50
C PRO A 446 10.60 26.17 36.04
N VAL A 447 9.31 26.41 36.28
CA VAL A 447 8.38 25.41 36.80
C VAL A 447 7.44 24.95 35.69
N LEU A 448 7.52 23.68 35.31
CA LEU A 448 6.53 23.02 34.46
C LEU A 448 5.34 22.59 35.33
N GLU A 449 4.21 23.26 35.22
CA GLU A 449 2.97 22.83 35.86
C GLU A 449 2.09 22.05 34.87
N ALA A 450 1.74 20.82 35.23
CA ALA A 450 0.85 19.97 34.45
C ALA A 450 -0.29 19.44 35.31
N ARG A 451 -1.46 19.24 34.71
CA ARG A 451 -2.61 18.58 35.36
C ARG A 451 -2.79 17.19 34.78
N LEU A 452 -2.70 16.17 35.62
CA LEU A 452 -2.96 14.79 35.24
C LEU A 452 -4.36 14.39 35.69
N LEU A 453 -5.27 14.31 34.71
CA LEU A 453 -6.59 13.72 34.89
C LEU A 453 -6.50 12.22 34.65
N TRP A 454 -6.80 11.41 35.68
CA TRP A 454 -6.60 9.97 35.62
C TRP A 454 -7.88 9.20 35.97
N GLN A 455 -8.09 8.08 35.28
CA GLN A 455 -9.27 7.22 35.44
C GLN A 455 -8.98 5.91 36.16
N SER A 456 -7.72 5.46 36.14
CA SER A 456 -7.27 4.27 36.88
C SER A 456 -5.91 4.52 37.53
N PRO A 457 -5.62 3.91 38.69
CA PRO A 457 -4.30 4.01 39.32
C PRO A 457 -3.17 3.59 38.37
N ARG A 458 -3.42 2.59 37.53
CA ARG A 458 -2.46 2.13 36.51
C ARG A 458 -2.11 3.22 35.49
N LEU A 459 -3.08 4.01 35.03
CA LEU A 459 -2.83 5.11 34.10
C LEU A 459 -2.04 6.23 34.79
N ARG A 460 -2.41 6.57 36.02
CA ARG A 460 -1.70 7.57 36.84
C ARG A 460 -0.24 7.18 37.00
N ASP A 461 0.01 5.97 37.51
CA ASP A 461 1.36 5.49 37.81
C ASP A 461 2.22 5.37 36.55
N ALA A 462 1.63 4.89 35.44
CA ALA A 462 2.33 4.81 34.16
C ALA A 462 2.67 6.21 33.60
N ALA A 463 1.75 7.17 33.67
CA ALA A 463 2.00 8.53 33.19
C ALA A 463 3.09 9.24 34.00
N LEU A 464 3.07 9.09 35.33
CA LEU A 464 4.11 9.65 36.21
C LEU A 464 5.47 8.97 35.98
N ALA A 465 5.51 7.65 35.85
CA ALA A 465 6.73 6.91 35.57
C ALA A 465 7.34 7.28 34.21
N SER A 466 6.51 7.35 33.16
CA SER A 466 6.97 7.75 31.82
C SER A 466 7.46 9.19 31.78
N LEU A 467 6.82 10.11 32.53
CA LEU A 467 7.30 11.50 32.65
C LEU A 467 8.65 11.56 33.37
N GLY A 468 8.79 10.82 34.47
CA GLY A 468 10.04 10.70 35.23
C GLY A 468 11.18 10.14 34.38
N GLU A 469 10.92 9.08 33.61
CA GLU A 469 11.89 8.48 32.70
C GLU A 469 12.27 9.43 31.55
N LEU A 470 11.27 10.06 30.92
CA LEU A 470 11.49 10.95 29.77
C LEU A 470 12.41 12.13 30.09
N LEU A 471 12.25 12.70 31.28
CA LEU A 471 12.99 13.88 31.77
C LEU A 471 14.16 13.51 32.69
N GLY A 472 14.35 12.23 33.01
CA GLY A 472 15.37 11.77 33.95
C GLY A 472 15.23 12.36 35.36
N LEU A 473 13.99 12.48 35.85
CA LEU A 473 13.69 13.01 37.18
C LEU A 473 14.04 11.96 38.25
N LYS A 474 14.75 12.36 39.30
CA LYS A 474 15.15 11.46 40.39
C LYS A 474 14.07 11.43 41.48
N GLY A 475 13.71 10.24 41.92
CA GLY A 475 12.68 10.01 42.94
C GLY A 475 11.27 9.88 42.39
N ASP A 476 10.30 9.64 43.28
CA ASP A 476 8.88 9.44 42.97
C ASP A 476 8.06 10.74 42.90
N GLY A 477 8.72 11.88 43.16
CA GLY A 477 8.07 13.20 43.19
C GLY A 477 7.17 13.40 44.40
N GLY A 478 7.28 12.55 45.42
CA GLY A 478 6.39 12.52 46.58
C GLY A 478 5.70 11.17 46.71
N SER A 479 5.58 10.70 47.95
CA SER A 479 4.92 9.43 48.29
C SER A 479 3.52 9.70 48.82
N PHE A 480 2.52 9.15 48.14
CA PHE A 480 1.10 9.33 48.48
C PHE A 480 0.37 7.99 48.51
N THR A 481 -0.54 7.86 49.46
CA THR A 481 -1.40 6.68 49.62
C THR A 481 -2.50 6.65 48.55
N ALA A 482 -3.03 5.46 48.25
CA ALA A 482 -4.15 5.30 47.32
C ALA A 482 -5.36 6.19 47.72
N GLN A 483 -5.64 6.27 49.02
CA GLN A 483 -6.70 7.09 49.60
C GLN A 483 -6.51 8.59 49.27
N GLN A 484 -5.29 9.12 49.41
CA GLN A 484 -5.00 10.53 49.08
C GLN A 484 -5.26 10.86 47.60
N TYR A 485 -5.03 9.91 46.69
CA TYR A 485 -5.38 10.10 45.28
C TYR A 485 -6.88 10.02 45.04
N ASP A 486 -7.57 9.06 45.67
CA ASP A 486 -9.01 8.91 45.52
C ASP A 486 -9.78 10.14 46.08
N ASP A 487 -9.25 10.77 47.13
CA ASP A 487 -9.78 11.99 47.75
C ASP A 487 -9.35 13.29 47.03
N ALA A 488 -8.48 13.20 46.01
CA ALA A 488 -7.95 14.36 45.31
C ALA A 488 -9.02 15.04 44.44
N THR A 489 -9.29 16.31 44.71
CA THR A 489 -10.26 17.13 43.97
C THR A 489 -9.57 18.25 43.18
N ALA A 490 -10.31 18.95 42.33
CA ALA A 490 -9.79 20.12 41.62
C ALA A 490 -9.31 21.25 42.55
N GLY A 491 -9.86 21.34 43.78
CA GLY A 491 -9.45 22.33 44.79
C GLY A 491 -8.33 21.86 45.73
N ALA A 492 -8.09 20.55 45.82
CA ALA A 492 -7.05 19.94 46.63
C ALA A 492 -6.43 18.72 45.90
N PRO A 493 -5.62 18.95 44.85
CA PRO A 493 -5.00 17.87 44.09
C PRO A 493 -3.83 17.26 44.85
N VAL A 494 -3.50 16.00 44.53
CA VAL A 494 -2.20 15.44 44.90
C VAL A 494 -1.14 16.01 43.97
N VAL A 495 -0.09 16.61 44.52
CA VAL A 495 0.94 17.29 43.72
C VAL A 495 2.24 16.50 43.80
N HIS A 496 2.68 15.94 42.68
CA HIS A 496 4.04 15.44 42.57
C HIS A 496 4.98 16.55 42.17
N GLU A 497 6.10 16.68 42.88
CA GLU A 497 7.12 17.67 42.61
C GLU A 497 8.50 17.02 42.47
N TRP A 498 9.14 17.26 41.33
CA TRP A 498 10.55 16.91 41.10
C TRP A 498 11.37 18.16 40.87
N SER A 499 12.53 18.23 41.49
CA SER A 499 13.49 19.31 41.27
C SER A 499 14.72 18.77 40.54
N ALA A 500 15.05 19.40 39.40
CA ALA A 500 16.29 19.20 38.68
C ALA A 500 17.00 20.56 38.50
N PRO A 501 18.33 20.58 38.26
CA PRO A 501 19.09 21.82 38.13
C PRO A 501 18.52 22.79 37.10
N GLU A 502 17.92 22.27 36.03
CA GLU A 502 17.42 23.04 34.90
C GLU A 502 15.91 23.29 34.93
N LEU A 503 15.14 22.51 35.70
CA LEU A 503 13.67 22.50 35.64
C LEU A 503 13.07 21.95 36.94
N THR A 504 12.04 22.61 37.45
CA THR A 504 11.14 22.02 38.46
C THR A 504 9.87 21.53 37.76
N VAL A 505 9.40 20.33 38.07
CA VAL A 505 8.19 19.75 37.45
C VAL A 505 7.16 19.50 38.55
N ARG A 506 5.97 20.08 38.38
CA ARG A 506 4.81 19.87 39.26
C ARG A 506 3.66 19.26 38.48
N VAL A 507 3.21 18.08 38.93
CA VAL A 507 2.06 17.39 38.33
C VAL A 507 0.94 17.31 39.36
N HIS A 508 -0.15 18.02 39.06
CA HIS A 508 -1.38 18.01 39.86
C HIS A 508 -2.25 16.85 39.40
N CYS A 509 -2.26 15.78 40.19
CA CYS A 509 -3.05 14.58 39.97
C CYS A 509 -4.44 14.76 40.60
N MET A 510 -5.49 14.62 39.78
CA MET A 510 -6.87 14.67 40.24
C MET A 510 -7.75 13.73 39.41
N ARG A 511 -8.78 13.15 40.03
CA ARG A 511 -9.76 12.35 39.32
C ARG A 511 -10.84 13.28 38.73
N PRO A 512 -11.26 13.12 37.47
CA PRO A 512 -12.39 13.88 36.94
C PRO A 512 -13.68 13.44 37.63
N LEU A 513 -14.14 14.20 38.63
CA LEU A 513 -15.45 14.04 39.27
C LEU A 513 -16.41 15.06 38.66
N VAL A 514 -17.58 14.61 38.17
CA VAL A 514 -18.70 15.49 37.84
C VAL A 514 -19.58 15.59 39.08
N ALA A 515 -19.70 16.79 39.65
CA ALA A 515 -20.71 17.05 40.66
C ALA A 515 -22.09 17.13 39.98
N LEU A 516 -22.83 16.04 39.98
CA LEU A 516 -24.29 16.10 39.88
C LEU A 516 -24.81 16.42 41.28
N GLY A 517 -25.65 17.45 41.38
CA GLY A 517 -26.23 17.91 42.64
C GLY A 517 -26.84 16.78 43.46
N ASP A 518 -26.62 16.86 44.77
CA ASP A 518 -27.10 16.00 45.85
C ASP A 518 -26.59 14.54 45.92
N ARG A 519 -25.41 14.44 46.55
CA ARG A 519 -25.00 13.40 47.54
C ARG A 519 -24.91 11.93 47.13
N THR A 520 -24.54 11.63 45.89
CA THR A 520 -23.83 10.37 45.56
C THR A 520 -22.88 10.61 44.39
N ALA A 521 -21.57 10.52 44.65
CA ALA A 521 -20.54 10.61 43.62
C ALA A 521 -20.35 9.23 42.98
N ASP A 522 -20.98 8.99 41.83
CA ASP A 522 -20.74 7.79 41.02
C ASP A 522 -19.75 8.08 39.89
N SER A 523 -18.82 7.16 39.70
CA SER A 523 -17.84 7.17 38.61
C SER A 523 -18.57 7.16 37.25
N LEU A 524 -18.11 7.96 36.29
CA LEU A 524 -18.73 8.19 34.96
C LEU A 524 -18.96 6.92 34.09
N LEU A 525 -18.63 5.72 34.58
CA LEU A 525 -18.88 4.46 33.91
C LEU A 525 -19.15 3.37 34.98
N ALA A 526 -20.37 3.36 35.54
CA ALA A 526 -20.89 2.11 36.08
C ALA A 526 -20.92 1.08 34.93
N PRO A 527 -20.45 -0.16 35.13
CA PRO A 527 -20.48 -1.18 34.09
C PRO A 527 -21.92 -1.41 33.65
N LEU A 528 -22.17 -1.42 32.34
CA LEU A 528 -23.41 -1.93 31.76
C LEU A 528 -23.62 -3.34 32.30
N THR A 529 -24.53 -3.48 33.26
CA THR A 529 -24.94 -4.75 33.83
C THR A 529 -25.76 -5.48 32.76
N CYS A 530 -25.15 -6.48 32.12
CA CYS A 530 -25.91 -7.50 31.41
C CYS A 530 -26.86 -8.18 32.41
N PRO A 531 -28.15 -8.34 32.10
CA PRO A 531 -29.06 -9.06 32.97
C PRO A 531 -28.65 -10.55 33.05
N PRO A 532 -28.73 -11.19 34.22
CA PRO A 532 -28.47 -12.62 34.33
C PRO A 532 -29.56 -13.43 33.61
N ALA A 533 -29.15 -14.51 32.94
CA ALA A 533 -30.05 -15.49 32.36
C ALA A 533 -30.93 -16.13 33.46
N PRO A 534 -32.22 -16.39 33.20
CA PRO A 534 -33.09 -17.02 34.18
C PRO A 534 -32.69 -18.47 34.39
N ILE A 535 -32.30 -18.80 35.62
CA ILE A 535 -32.19 -20.17 36.11
C ILE A 535 -33.61 -20.65 36.40
N SER A 536 -34.15 -21.53 35.56
CA SER A 536 -35.31 -22.34 35.91
C SER A 536 -34.85 -23.66 36.52
N ARG A 537 -35.02 -23.81 37.84
CA ARG A 537 -35.09 -25.11 38.51
C ARG A 537 -36.40 -25.19 39.29
N THR A 538 -37.24 -26.15 38.92
CA THR A 538 -38.17 -26.93 39.77
C THR A 538 -38.89 -27.92 38.82
N SER A 539 -38.52 -29.21 38.86
CA SER A 539 -39.12 -30.30 39.65
C SER A 539 -40.23 -31.06 38.91
N ARG A 540 -39.88 -32.20 38.32
CA ARG A 540 -40.32 -33.55 38.70
C ARG A 540 -39.43 -34.58 38.03
#